data_AF-A0AA38HMW5-F1
#
_entry.id   AF-A0AA38HMW5-F1
#
_cell.length_a   1.000
_cell.length_b   1.000
_cell.length_c   1.000
_cell.angle_alpha   90.00
_cell.angle_beta   90.00
_cell.angle_gamma   90.00
#
_symmetry.space_group_name_H-M   'P 1'
#
loop_
_entity.id
_entity.type
_entity.pdbx_description
1 polymer ?
#
loop_
_entity_poly.entity_id
_entity_poly.type
_entity_poly.pdbx_seq_one_letter_code
_entity_poly.pdbx_strand_id
1 'polypeptide(L)'
;MDEQKTPLDQCNHFVIRKKRYCRMTVKPGETYCGEHQPATEGVREPSEDKKIRVVCPLDRKHTCYAHNLKKHLKICNARPGVALPYIEKGVNSGEVDYNCDDSHKLLSEFSPQQITEVVAKVNKIYEEGLVDKVTTKTTTHRVVEDEIAKPEHGDKSRKHLKQASAVLGLLSEYDLLRPDTCFIEFGAGRGQLSYWLAQTVDSSNCYFLLVERSSPKHKRDNKLDKTDDKVQRIRADIADLVLSKVETVTKSSQIVAVTKHLCGDATDLALRCLTNVADRSKVAGCVMTFCCHHRCRWGAYIGKQYFSSVGLCKSDFDMMGGMSSWATCGTGFSREKNCEKGGDVEIVNERDREIGLNRAQKGEIGKRCKAILNWGRLQFLEGLGFQCNLHFYVGSDVSLENVCIVGRRTHPDKA
;
A
#
# COMPACT_ATOMS: atom_id res chain seq x y z
N MET A 1 3.42 -33.92 -35.58
CA MET A 1 4.71 -33.25 -35.79
C MET A 1 4.61 -31.88 -35.15
N ASP A 2 5.08 -31.77 -33.91
CA ASP A 2 5.23 -30.49 -33.23
C ASP A 2 6.31 -29.69 -33.95
N GLU A 3 5.93 -28.55 -34.53
CA GLU A 3 6.90 -27.54 -34.99
C GLU A 3 7.68 -27.05 -33.77
N GLN A 4 8.93 -27.48 -33.66
CA GLN A 4 9.90 -26.90 -32.75
C GLN A 4 10.07 -25.42 -33.09
N LYS A 5 9.39 -24.55 -32.33
CA LYS A 5 9.65 -23.11 -32.33
C LYS A 5 11.12 -22.90 -32.00
N THR A 6 11.88 -22.41 -32.99
CA THR A 6 13.23 -21.90 -32.82
C THR A 6 13.23 -20.91 -31.66
N PRO A 7 14.20 -20.95 -30.72
CA PRO A 7 14.26 -19.97 -29.64
C PRO A 7 14.37 -18.58 -30.26
N LEU A 8 13.33 -17.75 -30.13
CA LEU A 8 13.42 -16.35 -30.53
C LEU A 8 14.54 -15.70 -29.71
N ASP A 9 15.52 -15.11 -30.39
CA ASP A 9 16.64 -14.41 -29.76
C ASP A 9 16.11 -13.42 -28.71
N GLN A 10 16.51 -13.62 -27.46
CA GLN A 10 16.09 -12.80 -26.31
C GLN A 10 17.09 -11.68 -26.08
N CYS A 11 16.61 -10.58 -25.50
CA CYS A 11 17.44 -9.40 -25.28
C CYS A 11 18.54 -9.63 -24.24
N ASN A 12 19.79 -9.32 -24.60
CA ASN A 12 20.96 -9.49 -23.73
C ASN A 12 21.08 -8.48 -22.58
N HIS A 13 20.10 -7.60 -22.38
CA HIS A 13 20.13 -6.64 -21.27
C HIS A 13 19.84 -7.35 -19.94
N PHE A 14 20.79 -7.26 -18.99
CA PHE A 14 20.62 -7.81 -17.65
C PHE A 14 19.87 -6.83 -16.73
N VAL A 15 18.65 -7.21 -16.34
CA VAL A 15 17.82 -6.39 -15.44
C VAL A 15 18.28 -6.61 -14.00
N ILE A 16 19.21 -5.79 -13.53
CA ILE A 16 19.86 -5.89 -12.21
C ILE A 16 18.83 -6.13 -11.09
N ARG A 17 17.78 -5.29 -11.02
CA ARG A 17 16.72 -5.40 -9.99
C ARG A 17 16.00 -6.76 -9.98
N LYS A 18 15.87 -7.41 -11.14
CA LYS A 18 15.18 -8.70 -11.28
C LYS A 18 16.15 -9.88 -11.32
N LYS A 19 17.47 -9.63 -11.25
CA LYS A 19 18.54 -10.63 -11.35
C LYS A 19 18.35 -11.61 -12.50
N ARG A 20 17.96 -11.10 -13.68
CA ARG A 20 17.73 -11.91 -14.89
C ARG A 20 17.84 -11.09 -16.16
N TYR A 21 18.11 -11.73 -17.29
CA TYR A 21 18.02 -11.12 -18.61
C TYR A 21 16.59 -10.70 -18.98
N CYS A 22 16.52 -9.69 -19.86
CA CYS A 22 15.27 -9.21 -20.42
C CYS A 22 14.61 -10.31 -21.25
N ARG A 23 13.31 -10.54 -21.03
CA ARG A 23 12.53 -11.56 -21.77
C ARG A 23 11.92 -11.04 -23.08
N MET A 24 12.25 -9.82 -23.47
CA MET A 24 11.74 -9.27 -24.73
C MET A 24 12.49 -9.89 -25.89
N THR A 25 11.74 -10.20 -26.94
CA THR A 25 12.27 -10.70 -28.20
C THR A 25 13.05 -9.62 -28.92
N VAL A 26 14.08 -10.05 -29.64
CA VAL A 26 14.96 -9.21 -30.44
C VAL A 26 14.60 -9.38 -31.91
N LYS A 27 14.85 -8.34 -32.72
CA LYS A 27 14.69 -8.43 -34.18
C LYS A 27 15.82 -9.28 -34.75
N PRO A 28 15.61 -9.99 -35.88
CA PRO A 28 16.69 -10.75 -36.51
C PRO A 28 17.93 -9.87 -36.76
N GLY A 29 19.10 -10.35 -36.31
CA GLY A 29 20.39 -9.64 -36.45
C GLY A 29 20.69 -8.59 -35.38
N GLU A 30 19.78 -8.34 -34.43
CA GLU A 30 19.99 -7.41 -33.33
C GLU A 30 20.35 -8.15 -32.03
N THR A 31 20.97 -7.45 -31.07
CA THR A 31 21.35 -8.04 -29.76
C THR A 31 20.42 -7.61 -28.61
N TYR A 32 19.71 -6.49 -28.79
CA TYR A 32 18.86 -5.89 -27.77
C TYR A 32 17.45 -5.63 -28.29
N CYS A 33 16.45 -5.72 -27.40
CA CYS A 33 15.08 -5.33 -27.76
C CYS A 33 14.97 -3.82 -27.97
N GLY A 34 13.87 -3.38 -28.56
CA GLY A 34 13.62 -1.96 -28.85
C GLY A 34 13.68 -1.01 -27.64
N GLU A 35 13.57 -1.51 -26.40
CA GLU A 35 13.70 -0.71 -25.18
C GLU A 35 15.15 -0.59 -24.68
N HIS A 36 15.97 -1.62 -24.89
CA HIS A 36 17.34 -1.67 -24.37
C HIS A 36 18.42 -1.50 -25.45
N GLN A 37 18.03 -1.18 -26.69
CA GLN A 37 19.01 -0.83 -27.71
C GLN A 37 19.81 0.42 -27.27
N PRO A 38 21.15 0.37 -27.34
CA PRO A 38 22.00 1.50 -26.96
C PRO A 38 21.82 2.68 -27.93
N ALA A 39 22.31 3.86 -27.51
CA ALA A 39 22.38 5.01 -28.39
C ALA A 39 23.46 4.78 -29.45
N THR A 40 23.28 5.36 -30.63
CA THR A 40 24.28 5.30 -31.70
C THR A 40 25.49 6.15 -31.32
N GLU A 41 26.68 5.55 -31.30
CA GLU A 41 27.92 6.26 -30.95
C GLU A 41 28.22 7.39 -31.95
N GLY A 42 28.77 8.50 -31.45
CA GLY A 42 29.23 9.62 -32.28
C GLY A 42 28.15 10.59 -32.78
N VAL A 43 26.86 10.35 -32.48
CA VAL A 43 25.77 11.22 -32.94
C VAL A 43 25.38 12.24 -31.86
N ARG A 44 25.70 13.52 -32.09
CA ARG A 44 25.36 14.64 -31.18
C ARG A 44 24.08 15.38 -31.58
N GLU A 45 23.60 15.21 -32.81
CA GLU A 45 22.43 15.92 -33.34
C GLU A 45 21.37 14.94 -33.90
N PRO A 46 20.07 15.28 -33.79
CA PRO A 46 19.00 14.45 -34.33
C PRO A 46 19.05 14.42 -35.87
N SER A 47 19.42 13.26 -36.42
CA SER A 47 19.37 12.97 -37.86
C SER A 47 18.01 12.35 -38.26
N GLU A 48 17.59 12.56 -39.51
CA GLU A 48 16.40 11.91 -40.08
C GLU A 48 16.59 10.41 -40.37
N ASP A 49 17.79 9.88 -40.16
CA ASP A 49 18.06 8.46 -40.33
C ASP A 49 17.20 7.61 -39.37
N LYS A 50 16.48 6.65 -39.96
CA LYS A 50 15.58 5.74 -39.25
C LYS A 50 16.32 4.80 -38.28
N LYS A 51 17.63 4.63 -38.43
CA LYS A 51 18.45 3.72 -37.60
C LYS A 51 19.06 4.39 -36.36
N ILE A 52 19.17 5.71 -36.36
CA ILE A 52 19.87 6.42 -35.27
C ILE A 52 19.00 6.43 -34.01
N ARG A 53 19.60 6.02 -32.88
CA ARG A 53 19.01 6.12 -31.55
C ARG A 53 19.76 7.15 -30.71
N VAL A 54 19.00 7.97 -30.00
CA VAL A 54 19.50 9.00 -29.08
C VAL A 54 19.01 8.70 -27.67
N VAL A 55 19.79 9.12 -26.68
CA VAL A 55 19.37 9.07 -25.27
C VAL A 55 18.18 10.02 -25.08
N CYS A 56 17.15 9.58 -24.35
CA CYS A 56 16.00 10.45 -24.10
C CYS A 56 16.44 11.67 -23.26
N PRO A 57 16.12 12.91 -23.68
CA PRO A 57 16.44 14.12 -22.93
C PRO A 57 15.73 14.20 -21.57
N LEU A 58 14.59 13.53 -21.41
CA LEU A 58 13.78 13.54 -20.19
C LEU A 58 14.21 12.46 -19.19
N ASP A 59 14.77 11.35 -19.66
CA ASP A 59 15.30 10.27 -18.81
C ASP A 59 16.46 9.57 -19.51
N ARG A 60 17.66 9.71 -18.93
CA ARG A 60 18.88 9.15 -19.50
C ARG A 60 18.96 7.62 -19.41
N LYS A 61 17.99 6.96 -18.75
CA LYS A 61 17.96 5.50 -18.57
C LYS A 61 17.47 4.75 -19.81
N HIS A 62 16.91 5.44 -20.81
CA HIS A 62 16.44 4.80 -22.05
C HIS A 62 16.76 5.64 -23.28
N THR A 63 16.59 5.02 -24.44
CA THR A 63 16.85 5.62 -25.76
C THR A 63 15.59 5.62 -26.62
N CYS A 64 15.54 6.48 -27.62
CA CYS A 64 14.52 6.46 -28.66
C CYS A 64 15.13 6.74 -30.03
N TYR A 65 14.44 6.39 -31.11
CA TYR A 65 14.88 6.77 -32.46
C TYR A 65 14.88 8.29 -32.64
N ALA A 66 15.93 8.84 -33.23
CA ALA A 66 16.11 10.28 -33.43
C ALA A 66 14.92 10.91 -34.18
N HIS A 67 14.50 10.31 -35.30
CA HIS A 67 13.34 10.75 -36.08
C HIS A 67 12.02 10.72 -35.31
N ASN A 68 11.91 9.91 -34.25
CA ASN A 68 10.72 9.82 -33.39
C ASN A 68 10.85 10.63 -32.10
N LEU A 69 11.94 11.35 -31.86
CA LEU A 69 12.18 12.06 -30.61
C LEU A 69 11.02 12.99 -30.26
N LYS A 70 10.53 13.80 -31.20
CA LYS A 70 9.38 14.70 -30.98
C LYS A 70 8.11 13.94 -30.56
N LYS A 71 7.83 12.78 -31.16
CA LYS A 71 6.68 11.93 -30.78
C LYS A 71 6.92 11.28 -29.42
N HIS A 72 8.14 10.79 -29.18
CA HIS A 72 8.55 10.17 -27.92
C HIS A 72 8.38 11.14 -26.74
N LEU A 73 8.86 12.38 -26.82
CA LEU A 73 8.76 13.38 -25.75
C LEU A 73 7.30 13.61 -25.32
N LYS A 74 6.34 13.50 -26.24
CA LYS A 74 4.90 13.62 -25.94
C LYS A 74 4.35 12.43 -25.16
N ILE A 75 4.93 11.23 -25.29
CA ILE A 75 4.45 9.99 -24.64
C ILE A 75 5.39 9.44 -23.56
N CYS A 76 6.55 10.09 -23.38
CA CYS A 76 7.56 9.67 -22.44
C CYS A 76 7.01 9.66 -21.01
N ASN A 77 7.30 8.60 -20.25
CA ASN A 77 6.91 8.51 -18.85
C ASN A 77 7.60 9.56 -17.96
N ALA A 78 8.74 10.10 -18.41
CA ALA A 78 9.50 11.14 -17.71
C ALA A 78 9.14 12.57 -18.14
N ARG A 79 8.12 12.75 -18.99
CA ARG A 79 7.64 14.08 -19.37
C ARG A 79 7.13 14.84 -18.12
N PRO A 80 7.43 16.15 -17.98
CA PRO A 80 6.79 16.96 -16.96
C PRO A 80 5.27 16.86 -17.11
N GLY A 81 4.58 16.47 -16.04
CA GLY A 81 3.12 16.44 -16.03
C GLY A 81 2.56 17.86 -16.11
N VAL A 82 1.28 17.98 -16.50
CA VAL A 82 0.53 19.21 -16.27
C VAL A 82 0.48 19.43 -14.76
N ALA A 83 0.77 20.66 -14.30
CA ALA A 83 0.58 21.01 -12.90
C ALA A 83 -0.91 20.86 -12.57
N LEU A 84 -1.23 19.84 -11.76
CA LEU A 84 -2.59 19.59 -11.31
C LEU A 84 -2.80 20.36 -9.99
N PRO A 85 -3.93 21.06 -9.82
CA PRO A 85 -4.15 21.92 -8.65
C PRO A 85 -4.11 21.14 -7.34
N TYR A 86 -4.53 19.87 -7.36
CA TYR A 86 -4.54 18.96 -6.21
C TYR A 86 -3.22 18.21 -5.97
N ILE A 87 -2.13 18.60 -6.63
CA ILE A 87 -0.79 18.01 -6.43
C ILE A 87 0.16 19.06 -5.87
N GLU A 88 0.59 18.85 -4.63
CA GLU A 88 1.56 19.68 -3.91
C GLU A 88 2.60 18.77 -3.26
N LYS A 89 3.85 18.85 -3.75
CA LYS A 89 4.89 17.88 -3.42
C LYS A 89 5.15 17.82 -1.92
N GLY A 90 4.98 16.63 -1.35
CA GLY A 90 5.32 16.33 0.04
C GLY A 90 4.37 16.89 1.10
N VAL A 91 3.21 17.44 0.73
CA VAL A 91 2.22 18.00 1.67
C VAL A 91 1.78 17.01 2.75
N ASN A 92 1.79 15.71 2.45
CA ASN A 92 1.46 14.66 3.41
C ASN A 92 2.67 13.85 3.87
N SER A 93 3.90 14.22 3.49
CA SER A 93 5.13 13.49 3.82
C SER A 93 5.53 13.58 5.29
N GLY A 94 4.95 14.53 6.03
CA GLY A 94 5.22 14.75 7.46
C GLY A 94 6.45 15.61 7.68
N GLU A 95 6.80 15.84 8.95
CA GLU A 95 7.98 16.61 9.29
C GLU A 95 9.26 15.90 8.84
N VAL A 96 10.05 16.62 8.05
CA VAL A 96 11.37 16.17 7.61
C VAL A 96 12.37 16.57 8.69
N ASP A 97 12.77 15.61 9.51
CA ASP A 97 13.94 15.78 10.37
C ASP A 97 15.20 15.49 9.53
N TYR A 98 15.83 16.56 9.03
CA TYR A 98 17.05 16.47 8.23
C TYR A 98 18.25 15.87 8.97
N ASN A 99 18.19 15.78 10.30
CA ASN A 99 19.22 15.16 11.13
C ASN A 99 18.96 13.66 11.37
N CYS A 100 17.80 13.14 10.96
CA CYS A 100 17.41 11.74 11.15
C CYS A 100 17.55 10.95 9.85
N ASP A 101 18.37 9.90 9.87
CA ASP A 101 18.48 8.95 8.76
C ASP A 101 17.21 8.11 8.63
N ASP A 102 16.32 8.49 7.69
CA ASP A 102 15.07 7.77 7.39
C ASP A 102 15.26 6.60 6.38
N SER A 103 16.49 6.13 6.19
CA SER A 103 16.75 4.92 5.39
C SER A 103 16.20 3.67 6.09
N HIS A 104 15.71 2.72 5.28
CA HIS A 104 15.25 1.44 5.79
C HIS A 104 16.43 0.64 6.34
N LYS A 105 16.33 0.21 7.61
CA LYS A 105 17.33 -0.63 8.28
C LYS A 105 16.86 -2.07 8.32
N LEU A 106 17.74 -2.99 7.92
CA LEU A 106 17.51 -4.41 8.09
C LEU A 106 17.72 -4.79 9.55
N LEU A 107 16.92 -5.75 10.04
CA LEU A 107 17.08 -6.25 11.39
C LEU A 107 18.49 -6.82 11.63
N SER A 108 19.19 -7.28 10.57
CA SER A 108 20.59 -7.73 10.58
C SER A 108 21.63 -6.67 10.96
N GLU A 109 21.27 -5.39 10.89
CA GLU A 109 22.18 -4.29 11.21
C GLU A 109 22.28 -4.03 12.72
N PHE A 110 21.41 -4.63 13.53
CA PHE A 110 21.39 -4.48 15.00
C PHE A 110 22.04 -5.67 15.71
N SER A 111 22.59 -5.46 16.90
CA SER A 111 23.10 -6.58 17.71
C SER A 111 21.94 -7.42 18.30
N PRO A 112 22.16 -8.72 18.59
CA PRO A 112 21.18 -9.53 19.31
C PRO A 112 20.73 -8.92 20.64
N GLN A 113 21.67 -8.31 21.38
CA GLN A 113 21.38 -7.63 22.64
C GLN A 113 20.36 -6.50 22.45
N GLN A 114 20.59 -5.60 21.47
CA GLN A 114 19.64 -4.52 21.17
C GLN A 114 18.26 -5.07 20.81
N ILE A 115 18.20 -6.14 20.02
CA ILE A 115 16.92 -6.77 19.65
C ILE A 115 16.21 -7.29 20.90
N THR A 116 16.90 -8.00 21.79
CA THR A 116 16.32 -8.55 23.02
C THR A 116 15.84 -7.45 23.97
N GLU A 117 16.56 -6.33 24.06
CA GLU A 117 16.12 -5.15 24.82
C GLU A 117 14.82 -4.56 24.25
N VAL A 118 14.69 -4.43 22.93
CA VAL A 118 13.43 -3.96 22.30
C VAL A 118 12.32 -4.98 22.46
N VAL A 119 12.60 -6.28 22.39
CA VAL A 119 11.62 -7.33 22.68
C VAL A 119 11.05 -7.16 24.08
N ALA A 120 11.89 -6.90 25.09
CA ALA A 120 11.45 -6.65 26.45
C ALA A 120 10.54 -5.40 26.54
N LYS A 121 10.92 -4.29 25.89
CA LYS A 121 10.06 -3.08 25.80
C LYS A 121 8.71 -3.38 25.15
N VAL A 122 8.71 -4.09 24.02
CA VAL A 122 7.50 -4.45 23.26
C VAL A 122 6.57 -5.30 24.12
N ASN A 123 7.10 -6.30 24.83
CA ASN A 123 6.31 -7.14 25.72
C ASN A 123 5.68 -6.32 26.84
N LYS A 124 6.49 -5.50 27.52
CA LYS A 124 6.03 -4.63 28.60
C LYS A 124 4.89 -3.70 28.14
N ILE A 125 5.10 -2.96 27.06
CA ILE A 125 4.10 -2.02 26.52
C ILE A 125 2.81 -2.75 26.13
N TYR A 126 2.94 -3.92 25.52
CA TYR A 126 1.78 -4.70 25.13
C TYR A 126 0.99 -5.20 26.34
N GLU A 127 1.68 -5.80 27.31
CA GLU A 127 1.09 -6.41 28.51
C GLU A 127 0.44 -5.38 29.43
N GLU A 128 1.07 -4.20 29.60
CA GLU A 128 0.56 -3.15 30.49
C GLU A 128 -0.59 -2.32 29.86
N GLY A 129 -0.62 -2.18 28.52
CA GLY A 129 -1.47 -1.18 27.88
C GLY A 129 -2.38 -1.67 26.75
N LEU A 130 -2.06 -2.79 26.09
CA LEU A 130 -2.69 -3.18 24.82
C LEU A 130 -3.38 -4.54 24.82
N VAL A 131 -3.25 -5.32 25.90
CA VAL A 131 -4.03 -6.55 26.09
C VAL A 131 -5.52 -6.23 25.95
N ASP A 132 -6.21 -7.02 25.12
CA ASP A 132 -7.64 -6.92 24.82
C ASP A 132 -8.11 -5.58 24.22
N LYS A 133 -7.19 -4.69 23.79
CA LYS A 133 -7.54 -3.42 23.13
C LYS A 133 -7.93 -3.57 21.66
N VAL A 134 -7.61 -4.72 21.04
CA VAL A 134 -8.02 -5.03 19.66
C VAL A 134 -9.19 -6.00 19.72
N THR A 135 -10.38 -5.52 19.37
CA THR A 135 -11.60 -6.32 19.40
C THR A 135 -11.76 -7.16 18.12
N THR A 136 -12.62 -8.16 18.12
CA THR A 136 -12.92 -8.95 16.92
C THR A 136 -14.27 -8.53 16.34
N LYS A 137 -14.30 -8.18 15.04
CA LYS A 137 -15.53 -7.87 14.31
C LYS A 137 -15.53 -8.53 12.94
N THR A 138 -16.22 -9.66 12.84
CA THR A 138 -16.36 -10.45 11.60
C THR A 138 -17.65 -10.06 10.86
N THR A 139 -17.77 -8.79 10.48
CA THR A 139 -18.93 -8.31 9.73
C THR A 139 -18.91 -8.81 8.28
N THR A 140 -20.08 -8.94 7.68
CA THR A 140 -20.24 -9.19 6.23
C THR A 140 -21.22 -8.18 5.64
N HIS A 141 -21.24 -8.08 4.31
CA HIS A 141 -22.19 -7.24 3.60
C HIS A 141 -22.82 -7.99 2.43
N ARG A 142 -24.16 -8.05 2.41
CA ARG A 142 -24.99 -8.80 1.44
C ARG A 142 -24.59 -8.63 -0.03
N VAL A 143 -24.22 -7.40 -0.44
CA VAL A 143 -23.89 -7.11 -1.86
C VAL A 143 -22.69 -7.92 -2.39
N VAL A 144 -21.85 -8.45 -1.51
CA VAL A 144 -20.67 -9.25 -1.89
C VAL A 144 -20.91 -10.74 -1.64
N GLU A 145 -21.92 -11.12 -0.86
CA GLU A 145 -22.16 -12.51 -0.45
C GLU A 145 -22.49 -13.40 -1.64
N ASP A 146 -23.37 -12.95 -2.53
CA ASP A 146 -23.72 -13.66 -3.77
C ASP A 146 -22.49 -13.89 -4.65
N GLU A 147 -21.59 -12.90 -4.72
CA GLU A 147 -20.36 -13.03 -5.49
C GLU A 147 -19.37 -14.01 -4.82
N ILE A 148 -19.27 -14.01 -3.49
CA ILE A 148 -18.41 -14.95 -2.74
C ILE A 148 -18.86 -16.40 -2.96
N ALA A 149 -20.17 -16.62 -3.03
CA ALA A 149 -20.75 -17.96 -3.19
C ALA A 149 -20.45 -18.59 -4.56
N LYS A 150 -20.07 -17.81 -5.58
CA LYS A 150 -19.83 -18.34 -6.92
C LYS A 150 -18.65 -19.33 -6.94
N PRO A 151 -18.80 -20.50 -7.59
CA PRO A 151 -17.77 -21.53 -7.63
C PRO A 151 -16.55 -21.15 -8.49
N GLU A 152 -16.71 -20.20 -9.40
CA GLU A 152 -15.67 -19.71 -10.31
C GLU A 152 -14.50 -18.97 -9.62
N HIS A 153 -14.70 -18.50 -8.39
CA HIS A 153 -13.66 -17.79 -7.65
C HIS A 153 -12.72 -18.76 -6.94
N GLY A 154 -11.46 -18.80 -7.40
CA GLY A 154 -10.39 -19.46 -6.64
C GLY A 154 -10.06 -18.74 -5.32
N ASP A 155 -9.28 -19.39 -4.45
CA ASP A 155 -8.98 -18.95 -3.07
C ASP A 155 -8.53 -17.50 -2.96
N LYS A 156 -7.67 -17.04 -3.88
CA LYS A 156 -7.17 -15.66 -3.88
C LYS A 156 -8.28 -14.64 -4.16
N SER A 157 -9.19 -14.95 -5.08
CA SER A 157 -10.33 -14.08 -5.39
C SER A 157 -11.29 -14.03 -4.20
N ARG A 158 -11.63 -15.20 -3.64
CA ARG A 158 -12.48 -15.32 -2.44
C ARG A 158 -11.93 -14.55 -1.25
N LYS A 159 -10.63 -14.68 -0.96
CA LYS A 159 -9.93 -13.88 0.06
C LYS A 159 -10.17 -12.40 -0.14
N HIS A 160 -9.98 -11.92 -1.38
CA HIS A 160 -10.16 -10.52 -1.72
C HIS A 160 -11.61 -10.04 -1.58
N LEU A 161 -12.59 -10.89 -1.85
CA LEU A 161 -14.02 -10.60 -1.66
C LEU A 161 -14.40 -10.57 -0.18
N LYS A 162 -13.97 -11.57 0.62
CA LYS A 162 -14.20 -11.60 2.08
C LYS A 162 -13.69 -10.33 2.77
N GLN A 163 -12.49 -9.87 2.41
CA GLN A 163 -11.94 -8.62 2.96
C GLN A 163 -12.76 -7.38 2.55
N ALA A 164 -13.25 -7.32 1.31
CA ALA A 164 -14.10 -6.21 0.88
C ALA A 164 -15.46 -6.23 1.61
N SER A 165 -16.07 -7.42 1.73
CA SER A 165 -17.31 -7.64 2.48
C SER A 165 -17.19 -7.18 3.93
N ALA A 166 -16.08 -7.52 4.60
CA ALA A 166 -15.83 -7.09 5.97
C ALA A 166 -15.67 -5.57 6.12
N VAL A 167 -14.92 -4.92 5.22
CA VAL A 167 -14.80 -3.45 5.25
C VAL A 167 -16.15 -2.76 5.04
N LEU A 168 -16.99 -3.26 4.12
CA LEU A 168 -18.34 -2.74 3.92
C LEU A 168 -19.26 -2.98 5.12
N GLY A 169 -19.15 -4.15 5.75
CA GLY A 169 -19.89 -4.46 6.97
C GLY A 169 -19.55 -3.49 8.11
N LEU A 170 -18.26 -3.18 8.31
CA LEU A 170 -17.82 -2.18 9.28
C LEU A 170 -18.34 -0.77 8.93
N LEU A 171 -18.30 -0.37 7.66
CA LEU A 171 -18.86 0.93 7.25
C LEU A 171 -20.35 1.05 7.57
N SER A 172 -21.11 -0.02 7.37
CA SER A 172 -22.54 -0.08 7.71
C SER A 172 -22.75 -0.02 9.23
N GLU A 173 -22.05 -0.88 9.99
CA GLU A 173 -22.20 -0.96 11.44
C GLU A 173 -21.84 0.36 12.15
N TYR A 174 -20.84 1.07 11.64
CA TYR A 174 -20.37 2.33 12.19
C TYR A 174 -21.13 3.57 11.63
N ASP A 175 -22.18 3.36 10.83
CA ASP A 175 -23.01 4.39 10.22
C ASP A 175 -22.20 5.40 9.38
N LEU A 176 -21.30 4.86 8.54
CA LEU A 176 -20.44 5.61 7.62
C LEU A 176 -20.92 5.53 6.17
N LEU A 177 -21.98 4.77 5.88
CA LEU A 177 -22.61 4.68 4.56
C LEU A 177 -23.76 5.68 4.43
N ARG A 178 -23.43 6.98 4.38
CA ARG A 178 -24.41 8.06 4.34
C ARG A 178 -24.50 8.71 2.94
N PRO A 179 -25.64 9.32 2.58
CA PRO A 179 -25.75 10.17 1.40
C PRO A 179 -24.80 11.38 1.45
N ASP A 180 -24.62 12.05 0.32
CA ASP A 180 -23.78 13.25 0.16
C ASP A 180 -22.34 13.06 0.67
N THR A 181 -21.82 11.86 0.43
CA THR A 181 -20.51 11.43 0.89
C THR A 181 -19.58 11.18 -0.29
N CYS A 182 -18.36 11.72 -0.22
CA CYS A 182 -17.24 11.30 -1.04
C CYS A 182 -16.49 10.16 -0.36
N PHE A 183 -16.57 8.96 -0.97
CA PHE A 183 -15.81 7.80 -0.54
C PHE A 183 -14.45 7.76 -1.22
N ILE A 184 -13.39 7.78 -0.42
CA ILE A 184 -12.01 7.82 -0.91
C ILE A 184 -11.35 6.45 -0.73
N GLU A 185 -11.06 5.74 -1.82
CA GLU A 185 -10.26 4.52 -1.78
C GLU A 185 -8.77 4.87 -1.98
N PHE A 186 -7.99 4.86 -0.90
CA PHE A 186 -6.53 5.02 -0.99
C PHE A 186 -5.86 3.69 -1.33
N GLY A 187 -4.98 3.71 -2.33
CA GLY A 187 -4.37 2.49 -2.87
C GLY A 187 -5.38 1.63 -3.61
N ALA A 188 -6.19 2.26 -4.46
CA ALA A 188 -7.36 1.63 -5.06
C ALA A 188 -7.03 0.45 -5.97
N GLY A 189 -5.81 0.33 -6.49
CA GLY A 189 -5.44 -0.71 -7.43
C GLY A 189 -6.45 -0.78 -8.59
N ARG A 190 -7.16 -1.91 -8.70
CA ARG A 190 -8.18 -2.13 -9.74
C ARG A 190 -9.57 -1.52 -9.43
N GLY A 191 -9.74 -0.83 -8.29
CA GLY A 191 -11.00 -0.22 -7.85
C GLY A 191 -12.04 -1.23 -7.39
N GLN A 192 -11.61 -2.33 -6.76
CA GLN A 192 -12.55 -3.40 -6.37
C GLN A 192 -13.37 -3.01 -5.14
N LEU A 193 -12.80 -2.28 -4.18
CA LEU A 193 -13.55 -1.86 -2.99
C LEU A 193 -14.55 -0.77 -3.34
N SER A 194 -14.15 0.28 -4.08
CA SER A 194 -15.09 1.29 -4.58
C SER A 194 -16.21 0.68 -5.43
N TYR A 195 -15.92 -0.35 -6.25
CA TYR A 195 -16.95 -1.05 -7.03
C TYR A 195 -18.06 -1.64 -6.15
N TRP A 196 -17.69 -2.32 -5.07
CA TRP A 196 -18.70 -2.88 -4.17
C TRP A 196 -19.39 -1.81 -3.34
N LEU A 197 -18.64 -0.80 -2.89
CA LEU A 197 -19.19 0.33 -2.13
C LEU A 197 -20.27 1.08 -2.93
N ALA A 198 -20.05 1.30 -4.22
CA ALA A 198 -21.04 1.91 -5.12
C ALA A 198 -22.33 1.08 -5.30
N GLN A 199 -22.31 -0.21 -4.97
CA GLN A 199 -23.52 -1.04 -4.94
C GLN A 199 -24.21 -1.06 -3.58
N THR A 200 -23.56 -0.56 -2.53
CA THR A 200 -24.13 -0.50 -1.18
C THR A 200 -24.92 0.78 -0.93
N VAL A 201 -24.48 1.90 -1.52
CA VAL A 201 -25.08 3.21 -1.33
C VAL A 201 -25.91 3.60 -2.53
N ASP A 202 -26.90 4.46 -2.33
CA ASP A 202 -27.56 5.14 -3.44
C ASP A 202 -26.54 6.08 -4.12
N SER A 203 -26.07 5.66 -5.30
CA SER A 203 -25.06 6.39 -6.06
C SER A 203 -25.56 7.73 -6.60
N SER A 204 -26.86 8.01 -6.55
CA SER A 204 -27.43 9.29 -6.97
C SER A 204 -26.80 10.48 -6.23
N ASN A 205 -26.43 10.29 -4.96
CA ASN A 205 -25.93 11.34 -4.07
C ASN A 205 -24.54 11.04 -3.47
N CYS A 206 -23.74 10.17 -4.07
CA CYS A 206 -22.41 9.84 -3.56
C CYS A 206 -21.32 10.03 -4.61
N TYR A 207 -20.10 10.32 -4.16
CA TYR A 207 -18.92 10.49 -4.99
C TYR A 207 -17.87 9.43 -4.66
N PHE A 208 -17.06 9.03 -5.63
CA PHE A 208 -16.01 8.03 -5.48
C PHE A 208 -14.69 8.56 -5.99
N LEU A 209 -13.73 8.72 -5.07
CA LEU A 209 -12.37 9.13 -5.38
C LEU A 209 -11.42 7.93 -5.23
N LEU A 210 -10.80 7.52 -6.33
CA LEU A 210 -9.86 6.40 -6.37
C LEU A 210 -8.43 6.94 -6.49
N VAL A 211 -7.61 6.78 -5.45
CA VAL A 211 -6.21 7.25 -5.44
C VAL A 211 -5.28 6.06 -5.63
N GLU A 212 -4.48 6.05 -6.70
CA GLU A 212 -3.53 4.97 -6.98
C GLU A 212 -2.29 5.49 -7.70
N ARG A 213 -1.10 5.16 -7.19
CA ARG A 213 0.17 5.58 -7.81
C ARG A 213 0.46 4.84 -9.12
N SER A 214 0.05 3.58 -9.19
CA SER A 214 0.27 2.67 -10.32
C SER A 214 -0.77 2.87 -11.43
N SER A 215 -0.59 2.19 -12.56
CA SER A 215 -1.59 2.15 -13.65
C SER A 215 -1.99 0.72 -13.96
N PRO A 216 -2.78 0.07 -13.08
CA PRO A 216 -3.16 -1.33 -13.27
C PRO A 216 -4.06 -1.51 -14.50
N LYS A 217 -3.91 -2.65 -15.18
CA LYS A 217 -4.83 -3.11 -16.24
C LYS A 217 -6.10 -3.70 -15.63
N HIS A 218 -7.18 -3.76 -16.41
CA HIS A 218 -8.48 -4.34 -16.02
C HIS A 218 -9.08 -3.68 -14.77
N LYS A 219 -9.11 -2.34 -14.78
CA LYS A 219 -9.77 -1.54 -13.74
C LYS A 219 -11.28 -1.74 -13.80
N ARG A 220 -11.95 -1.65 -12.66
CA ARG A 220 -13.41 -1.75 -12.54
C ARG A 220 -14.11 -0.39 -12.62
N ASP A 221 -13.36 0.68 -12.86
CA ASP A 221 -13.86 2.05 -12.99
C ASP A 221 -15.04 2.15 -13.95
N ASN A 222 -14.98 1.50 -15.12
CA ASN A 222 -16.05 1.51 -16.12
C ASN A 222 -17.35 0.82 -15.66
N LYS A 223 -17.32 0.14 -14.52
CA LYS A 223 -18.49 -0.50 -13.89
C LYS A 223 -19.07 0.35 -12.75
N LEU A 224 -18.41 1.45 -12.40
CA LEU A 224 -18.97 2.46 -11.51
C LEU A 224 -19.95 3.34 -12.31
N ASP A 225 -20.69 4.20 -11.61
CA ASP A 225 -21.59 5.17 -12.23
C ASP A 225 -20.87 5.87 -13.41
N LYS A 226 -21.51 5.89 -14.58
CA LYS A 226 -20.93 6.36 -15.84
C LYS A 226 -20.91 7.88 -15.95
N THR A 227 -21.41 8.56 -14.93
CA THR A 227 -21.36 10.01 -14.81
C THR A 227 -19.96 10.43 -14.36
N ASP A 228 -19.19 11.02 -15.29
CA ASP A 228 -17.79 11.39 -15.11
C ASP A 228 -17.57 12.35 -13.91
N ASP A 229 -18.62 13.02 -13.44
CA ASP A 229 -18.59 13.95 -12.31
C ASP A 229 -18.64 13.26 -10.94
N LYS A 230 -19.08 11.99 -10.86
CA LYS A 230 -19.18 11.25 -9.59
C LYS A 230 -17.98 10.38 -9.29
N VAL A 231 -17.30 9.89 -10.32
CA VAL A 231 -16.20 8.94 -10.17
C VAL A 231 -14.92 9.55 -10.71
N GLN A 232 -13.98 9.84 -9.81
CA GLN A 232 -12.69 10.41 -10.17
C GLN A 232 -11.57 9.47 -9.76
N ARG A 233 -10.70 9.09 -10.72
CA ARG A 233 -9.46 8.37 -10.41
C ARG A 233 -8.26 9.30 -10.57
N ILE A 234 -7.51 9.47 -9.49
CA ILE A 234 -6.27 10.24 -9.49
C ILE A 234 -5.07 9.30 -9.46
N ARG A 235 -4.17 9.49 -10.43
CA ARG A 235 -2.86 8.83 -10.45
C ARG A 235 -1.81 9.73 -9.79
N ALA A 236 -1.59 9.53 -8.50
CA ALA A 236 -0.66 10.34 -7.71
C ALA A 236 0.00 9.52 -6.58
N ASP A 237 1.11 10.02 -6.06
CA ASP A 237 1.57 9.61 -4.74
C ASP A 237 0.71 10.31 -3.68
N ILE A 238 0.31 9.58 -2.64
CA ILE A 238 -0.51 10.12 -1.55
C ILE A 238 0.26 11.21 -0.80
N ALA A 239 1.59 11.12 -0.80
CA ALA A 239 2.47 12.13 -0.21
C ALA A 239 2.25 13.54 -0.78
N ASP A 240 1.75 13.63 -2.02
CA ASP A 240 1.61 14.89 -2.76
C ASP A 240 0.14 15.35 -2.93
N LEU A 241 -0.84 14.59 -2.42
CA LEU A 241 -2.26 14.84 -2.72
C LEU A 241 -2.90 15.86 -1.78
N VAL A 242 -3.54 16.89 -2.35
CA VAL A 242 -4.34 17.88 -1.60
C VAL A 242 -5.84 17.65 -1.83
N LEU A 243 -6.49 16.94 -0.91
CA LEU A 243 -7.91 16.54 -1.03
C LEU A 243 -8.85 17.74 -1.23
N SER A 244 -8.61 18.86 -0.55
CA SER A 244 -9.48 20.06 -0.64
C SER A 244 -9.50 20.73 -2.01
N LYS A 245 -8.60 20.34 -2.92
CA LYS A 245 -8.55 20.82 -4.30
C LYS A 245 -9.08 19.80 -5.31
N VAL A 246 -9.65 18.69 -4.82
CA VAL A 246 -10.25 17.62 -5.65
C VAL A 246 -11.76 17.85 -5.78
N GLU A 247 -12.26 17.89 -7.02
CA GLU A 247 -13.64 18.26 -7.33
C GLU A 247 -14.68 17.39 -6.59
N THR A 248 -14.53 16.06 -6.65
CA THR A 248 -15.41 15.11 -5.95
C THR A 248 -15.47 15.33 -4.44
N VAL A 249 -14.37 15.78 -3.83
CA VAL A 249 -14.30 16.10 -2.38
C VAL A 249 -14.97 17.45 -2.09
N THR A 250 -14.77 18.45 -2.97
CA THR A 250 -15.38 19.77 -2.77
C THR A 250 -16.89 19.75 -2.89
N LYS A 251 -17.44 18.90 -3.76
CA LYS A 251 -18.89 18.74 -4.02
C LYS A 251 -19.64 17.98 -2.93
N SER A 252 -18.97 17.13 -2.16
CA SER A 252 -19.58 16.37 -1.07
C SER A 252 -19.63 17.15 0.24
N SER A 253 -20.65 16.91 1.06
CA SER A 253 -20.69 17.40 2.44
C SER A 253 -19.90 16.52 3.40
N GLN A 254 -19.74 15.23 3.09
CA GLN A 254 -19.03 14.28 3.95
C GLN A 254 -17.92 13.54 3.22
N ILE A 255 -16.91 13.11 3.96
CA ILE A 255 -15.77 12.34 3.47
C ILE A 255 -15.62 11.09 4.33
N VAL A 256 -15.52 9.94 3.67
CA VAL A 256 -15.20 8.66 4.30
C VAL A 256 -14.05 7.99 3.56
N ALA A 257 -12.94 7.75 4.25
CA ALA A 257 -11.78 7.09 3.66
C ALA A 257 -11.78 5.58 3.90
N VAL A 258 -11.41 4.80 2.89
CA VAL A 258 -11.36 3.34 2.96
C VAL A 258 -10.07 2.79 2.38
N THR A 259 -9.58 1.68 2.93
CA THR A 259 -8.46 0.92 2.36
C THR A 259 -8.64 -0.58 2.53
N LYS A 260 -8.01 -1.36 1.66
CA LYS A 260 -7.97 -2.84 1.78
C LYS A 260 -6.57 -3.41 2.02
N HIS A 261 -5.55 -2.85 1.36
CA HIS A 261 -4.14 -3.22 1.52
C HIS A 261 -3.26 -2.01 1.19
N LEU A 262 -3.16 -1.08 2.14
CA LEU A 262 -2.30 0.07 1.97
C LEU A 262 -0.94 -0.20 2.62
N CYS A 263 0.09 -0.40 1.80
CA CYS A 263 1.35 -0.98 2.27
C CYS A 263 2.35 0.09 2.76
N GLY A 264 3.05 -0.21 3.87
CA GLY A 264 4.13 0.63 4.39
C GLY A 264 3.64 2.02 4.76
N ASP A 265 4.42 3.04 4.42
CA ASP A 265 4.14 4.46 4.70
C ASP A 265 2.78 4.93 4.20
N ALA A 266 2.23 4.29 3.17
CA ALA A 266 1.03 4.76 2.51
C ALA A 266 -0.18 4.86 3.45
N THR A 267 -0.25 4.03 4.50
CA THR A 267 -1.29 4.16 5.54
C THR A 267 -1.15 5.48 6.29
N ASP A 268 0.06 5.78 6.75
CA ASP A 268 0.35 6.98 7.52
C ASP A 268 0.25 8.24 6.66
N LEU A 269 0.61 8.17 5.37
CA LEU A 269 0.40 9.22 4.38
C LEU A 269 -1.09 9.48 4.14
N ALA A 270 -1.91 8.43 4.03
CA ALA A 270 -3.35 8.55 3.82
C ALA A 270 -4.08 9.12 5.04
N LEU A 271 -3.69 8.72 6.25
CA LEU A 271 -4.23 9.31 7.49
C LEU A 271 -3.90 10.81 7.61
N ARG A 272 -2.68 11.22 7.25
CA ARG A 272 -2.32 12.65 7.14
C ARG A 272 -3.11 13.36 6.04
N CYS A 273 -3.18 12.77 4.85
CA CYS A 273 -3.95 13.29 3.72
C CYS A 273 -5.42 13.56 4.11
N LEU A 274 -6.05 12.62 4.81
CA LEU A 274 -7.42 12.73 5.30
C LEU A 274 -7.59 13.83 6.37
N THR A 275 -6.61 14.00 7.25
CA THR A 275 -6.67 14.96 8.36
C THR A 275 -6.17 16.36 7.99
N ASN A 276 -5.50 16.49 6.85
CA ASN A 276 -5.05 17.76 6.24
C ASN A 276 -6.11 18.42 5.35
N VAL A 277 -7.33 17.86 5.25
CA VAL A 277 -8.45 18.52 4.57
C VAL A 277 -8.72 19.87 5.26
N ALA A 278 -8.86 20.95 4.46
CA ALA A 278 -9.08 22.30 4.95
C ALA A 278 -10.30 22.41 5.87
N ASP A 279 -11.44 21.85 5.43
CA ASP A 279 -12.63 21.69 6.27
C ASP A 279 -12.67 20.28 6.88
N ARG A 280 -12.09 20.16 8.07
CA ARG A 280 -12.06 18.90 8.83
C ARG A 280 -13.45 18.43 9.29
N SER A 281 -14.45 19.31 9.32
CA SER A 281 -15.82 18.96 9.72
C SER A 281 -16.47 18.03 8.71
N LYS A 282 -16.06 18.07 7.43
CA LYS A 282 -16.51 17.12 6.40
C LYS A 282 -16.05 15.69 6.67
N VAL A 283 -14.99 15.47 7.43
CA VAL A 283 -14.44 14.12 7.63
C VAL A 283 -15.29 13.36 8.64
N ALA A 284 -16.20 12.51 8.13
CA ALA A 284 -17.09 11.70 8.94
C ALA A 284 -16.36 10.50 9.57
N GLY A 285 -15.41 9.90 8.85
CA GLY A 285 -14.64 8.78 9.38
C GLY A 285 -13.76 8.06 8.37
N CYS A 286 -13.20 6.94 8.80
CA CYS A 286 -12.41 6.05 7.96
C CYS A 286 -12.46 4.60 8.42
N VAL A 287 -12.28 3.67 7.48
CA VAL A 287 -11.98 2.25 7.74
C VAL A 287 -10.70 1.90 7.01
N MET A 288 -9.60 1.78 7.75
CA MET A 288 -8.27 1.56 7.18
C MET A 288 -7.66 0.25 7.65
N THR A 289 -7.34 -0.61 6.71
CA THR A 289 -6.70 -1.91 6.94
C THR A 289 -5.18 -1.76 6.90
N PHE A 290 -4.49 -2.44 7.82
CA PHE A 290 -3.04 -2.33 7.97
C PHE A 290 -2.32 -3.46 7.26
N CYS A 291 -1.19 -3.15 6.61
CA CYS A 291 -0.38 -4.15 5.93
C CYS A 291 1.08 -3.67 5.79
N CYS A 292 2.01 -4.62 5.79
CA CYS A 292 3.43 -4.37 5.50
C CYS A 292 4.11 -3.37 6.47
N HIS A 293 3.90 -3.50 7.78
CA HIS A 293 4.58 -2.69 8.81
C HIS A 293 6.10 -2.67 8.67
N HIS A 294 6.70 -3.77 8.19
CA HIS A 294 8.13 -3.87 7.88
C HIS A 294 8.64 -2.91 6.80
N ARG A 295 7.75 -2.22 6.09
CA ARG A 295 8.08 -1.19 5.09
C ARG A 295 7.79 0.22 5.55
N CYS A 296 7.28 0.39 6.77
CA CYS A 296 7.07 1.72 7.33
C CYS A 296 8.43 2.36 7.63
N ARG A 297 8.52 3.66 7.36
CA ARG A 297 9.65 4.53 7.65
C ARG A 297 9.29 5.49 8.77
N TRP A 298 10.28 5.86 9.57
CA TRP A 298 10.08 6.72 10.73
C TRP A 298 9.54 8.09 10.32
N GLY A 299 10.09 8.68 9.26
CA GLY A 299 9.70 9.99 8.74
C GLY A 299 8.19 10.08 8.50
N ALA A 300 7.63 9.05 7.86
CA ALA A 300 6.21 8.97 7.56
C ALA A 300 5.35 8.50 8.75
N TYR A 301 5.89 7.83 9.76
CA TYR A 301 5.06 7.30 10.83
C TYR A 301 4.39 8.41 11.64
N ILE A 302 3.07 8.33 11.86
CA ILE A 302 2.28 9.37 12.55
C ILE A 302 2.25 9.19 14.08
N GLY A 303 2.52 7.99 14.58
CA GLY A 303 2.43 7.66 16.01
C GLY A 303 3.66 8.05 16.83
N LYS A 304 4.47 9.02 16.38
CA LYS A 304 5.75 9.40 17.03
C LYS A 304 5.59 9.88 18.46
N GLN A 305 4.53 10.67 18.72
CA GLN A 305 4.22 11.17 20.06
C GLN A 305 3.89 10.03 21.02
N TYR A 306 3.05 9.07 20.59
CA TYR A 306 2.76 7.88 21.37
C TYR A 306 4.04 7.07 21.63
N PHE A 307 4.86 6.82 20.61
CA PHE A 307 6.15 6.12 20.77
C PHE A 307 7.01 6.76 21.86
N SER A 308 7.18 8.08 21.80
CA SER A 308 7.95 8.82 22.80
C SER A 308 7.35 8.69 24.20
N SER A 309 6.01 8.72 24.32
CA SER A 309 5.32 8.60 25.62
C SER A 309 5.49 7.24 26.30
N VAL A 310 5.72 6.18 25.53
CA VAL A 310 5.95 4.82 26.05
C VAL A 310 7.43 4.44 26.08
N GLY A 311 8.33 5.42 25.93
CA GLY A 311 9.78 5.20 26.01
C GLY A 311 10.38 4.49 24.79
N LEU A 312 9.72 4.55 23.63
CA LEU A 312 10.24 4.06 22.36
C LEU A 312 10.86 5.21 21.56
N CYS A 313 11.97 4.92 20.90
CA CYS A 313 12.67 5.84 20.01
C CYS A 313 12.69 5.35 18.56
N LYS A 314 13.28 6.14 17.67
CA LYS A 314 13.47 5.80 16.25
C LYS A 314 14.22 4.49 16.05
N SER A 315 15.24 4.20 16.86
CA SER A 315 15.97 2.93 16.77
C SER A 315 15.09 1.73 17.16
N ASP A 316 14.22 1.89 18.15
CA ASP A 316 13.25 0.85 18.52
C ASP A 316 12.25 0.63 17.38
N PHE A 317 11.77 1.70 16.74
CA PHE A 317 10.90 1.63 15.57
C PHE A 317 11.52 0.84 14.41
N ASP A 318 12.80 1.09 14.07
CA ASP A 318 13.47 0.38 12.98
C ASP A 318 13.54 -1.13 13.25
N MET A 319 13.88 -1.53 14.48
CA MET A 319 13.89 -2.93 14.90
C MET A 319 12.48 -3.53 14.90
N MET A 320 11.48 -2.81 15.43
CA MET A 320 10.07 -3.22 15.43
C MET A 320 9.52 -3.41 14.01
N GLY A 321 9.95 -2.57 13.05
CA GLY A 321 9.64 -2.74 11.64
C GLY A 321 10.09 -4.11 11.15
N GLY A 322 11.36 -4.48 11.40
CA GLY A 322 11.88 -5.81 11.10
C GLY A 322 11.13 -6.94 11.82
N MET A 323 10.95 -6.84 13.13
CA MET A 323 10.28 -7.84 13.97
C MET A 323 8.80 -8.03 13.61
N SER A 324 8.11 -6.99 13.14
CA SER A 324 6.72 -7.10 12.68
C SER A 324 6.54 -8.13 11.56
N SER A 325 7.58 -8.38 10.75
CA SER A 325 7.53 -9.38 9.69
C SER A 325 7.36 -10.80 10.24
N TRP A 326 7.85 -11.09 11.46
CA TRP A 326 7.78 -12.40 12.11
C TRP A 326 6.34 -12.91 12.27
N ALA A 327 5.35 -12.02 12.40
CA ALA A 327 3.94 -12.39 12.46
C ALA A 327 3.40 -12.99 11.14
N THR A 328 4.10 -12.78 10.03
CA THR A 328 3.68 -13.18 8.67
C THR A 328 4.68 -14.05 7.94
N CYS A 329 5.86 -14.27 8.52
CA CYS A 329 6.88 -15.14 7.95
C CYS A 329 6.38 -16.59 7.93
N GLY A 330 6.33 -17.18 6.74
CA GLY A 330 6.17 -18.62 6.56
C GLY A 330 7.41 -19.39 7.05
N THR A 331 7.45 -20.70 6.80
CA THR A 331 8.58 -21.58 7.15
C THR A 331 9.89 -21.25 6.43
N GLY A 332 9.89 -20.32 5.47
CA GLY A 332 11.03 -20.03 4.60
C GLY A 332 11.19 -21.02 3.43
N PHE A 333 10.37 -22.07 3.37
CA PHE A 333 10.38 -23.05 2.27
C PHE A 333 9.38 -22.68 1.16
N SER A 334 9.69 -23.10 -0.08
CA SER A 334 8.70 -23.09 -1.19
C SER A 334 7.48 -23.92 -0.79
N ARG A 335 6.29 -23.58 -1.34
CA ARG A 335 5.06 -24.35 -1.13
C ARG A 335 5.24 -25.84 -1.42
N GLU A 336 6.06 -26.19 -2.43
CA GLU A 336 6.37 -27.57 -2.81
C GLU A 336 7.18 -28.30 -1.72
N LYS A 337 8.20 -27.64 -1.15
CA LYS A 337 9.05 -28.21 -0.08
C LYS A 337 8.32 -28.39 1.26
N ASN A 338 7.30 -27.59 1.52
CA ASN A 338 6.45 -27.75 2.71
C ASN A 338 5.51 -28.98 2.62
N CYS A 339 5.20 -29.47 1.41
CA CYS A 339 4.40 -30.69 1.24
C CYS A 339 5.24 -31.97 1.37
N GLU A 340 6.51 -31.93 0.98
CA GLU A 340 7.42 -33.09 1.01
C GLU A 340 8.04 -33.33 2.39
N LYS A 341 8.33 -32.26 3.13
CA LYS A 341 8.82 -32.33 4.51
C LYS A 341 7.66 -32.04 5.43
N GLY A 342 7.02 -33.09 5.95
CA GLY A 342 6.10 -32.96 7.09
C GLY A 342 6.69 -31.98 8.10
N GLY A 343 5.87 -31.01 8.53
CA GLY A 343 6.29 -29.72 9.08
C GLY A 343 7.42 -29.73 10.12
N ASP A 344 8.08 -28.58 10.20
CA ASP A 344 8.97 -28.14 11.27
C ASP A 344 10.42 -28.66 11.29
N VAL A 345 11.14 -28.55 10.17
CA VAL A 345 12.60 -28.38 10.25
C VAL A 345 12.91 -26.90 10.50
N GLU A 346 13.05 -26.51 11.76
CA GLU A 346 13.57 -25.19 12.14
C GLU A 346 15.04 -25.08 11.69
N ILE A 347 15.30 -24.35 10.60
CA ILE A 347 16.65 -23.88 10.30
C ILE A 347 16.93 -22.71 11.24
N VAL A 348 17.35 -23.02 12.47
CA VAL A 348 17.76 -22.02 13.45
C VAL A 348 19.12 -21.48 13.01
N ASN A 349 19.15 -20.26 12.47
CA ASN A 349 20.42 -19.59 12.20
C ASN A 349 21.09 -19.21 13.55
N GLU A 350 22.41 -19.06 13.56
CA GLU A 350 23.20 -18.80 14.78
C GLU A 350 22.69 -17.57 15.58
N ARG A 351 22.30 -16.54 14.85
CA ARG A 351 21.73 -15.30 15.40
C ARG A 351 20.38 -15.50 16.10
N ASP A 352 19.57 -16.43 15.61
CA ASP A 352 18.30 -16.79 16.24
C ASP A 352 18.53 -17.51 17.58
N ARG A 353 19.64 -18.26 17.70
CA ARG A 353 20.06 -18.84 18.99
C ARG A 353 20.49 -17.77 19.98
N GLU A 354 21.23 -16.77 19.52
CA GLU A 354 21.66 -15.64 20.37
C GLU A 354 20.49 -14.79 20.87
N ILE A 355 19.46 -14.59 20.03
CA ILE A 355 18.22 -13.90 20.44
C ILE A 355 17.40 -14.75 21.42
N GLY A 356 17.53 -16.09 21.35
CA GLY A 356 16.88 -17.00 22.29
C GLY A 356 15.36 -17.13 22.12
N LEU A 357 14.81 -16.76 20.96
CA LEU A 357 13.37 -16.85 20.66
C LEU A 357 13.08 -17.94 19.63
N ASN A 358 12.18 -18.85 19.97
CA ASN A 358 11.64 -19.82 19.01
C ASN A 358 10.67 -19.16 18.01
N ARG A 359 10.27 -19.91 16.98
CA ARG A 359 9.40 -19.37 15.93
C ARG A 359 8.05 -18.88 16.43
N ALA A 360 7.43 -19.59 17.37
CA ALA A 360 6.14 -19.21 17.93
C ALA A 360 6.24 -17.89 18.71
N GLN A 361 7.28 -17.74 19.54
CA GLN A 361 7.58 -16.53 20.29
C GLN A 361 7.82 -15.35 19.34
N LYS A 362 8.63 -15.53 18.29
CA LYS A 362 8.84 -14.49 17.26
C LYS A 362 7.53 -14.07 16.59
N GLY A 363 6.68 -15.04 16.26
CA GLY A 363 5.35 -14.77 15.72
C GLY A 363 4.53 -13.87 16.63
N GLU A 364 4.56 -14.13 17.94
CA GLU A 364 3.87 -13.33 18.94
C GLU A 364 4.47 -11.93 19.11
N ILE A 365 5.80 -11.81 19.21
CA ILE A 365 6.49 -10.50 19.20
C ILE A 365 6.12 -9.69 17.96
N GLY A 366 6.08 -10.34 16.79
CA GLY A 366 5.69 -9.67 15.55
C GLY A 366 4.27 -9.09 15.63
N LYS A 367 3.31 -9.81 16.23
CA LYS A 367 1.95 -9.31 16.43
C LYS A 367 1.92 -8.14 17.40
N ARG A 368 2.67 -8.23 18.51
CA ARG A 368 2.80 -7.15 19.51
C ARG A 368 3.39 -5.88 18.89
N CYS A 369 4.45 -6.01 18.07
CA CYS A 369 5.02 -4.89 17.32
C CYS A 369 3.97 -4.22 16.42
N LYS A 370 3.19 -5.01 15.68
CA LYS A 370 2.09 -4.50 14.84
C LYS A 370 1.01 -3.80 15.65
N ALA A 371 0.63 -4.36 16.80
CA ALA A 371 -0.35 -3.77 17.70
C ALA A 371 0.10 -2.39 18.21
N ILE A 372 1.35 -2.27 18.69
CA ILE A 372 1.92 -1.00 19.16
C ILE A 372 1.96 0.03 18.03
N LEU A 373 2.40 -0.36 16.82
CA LEU A 373 2.43 0.52 15.66
C LEU A 373 1.02 1.02 15.29
N ASN A 374 0.03 0.13 15.30
CA ASN A 374 -1.37 0.49 15.03
C ASN A 374 -1.98 1.35 16.14
N TRP A 375 -1.60 1.11 17.40
CA TRP A 375 -2.05 1.92 18.52
C TRP A 375 -1.55 3.36 18.42
N GLY A 376 -0.31 3.57 17.99
CA GLY A 376 0.17 4.94 17.72
C GLY A 376 -0.62 5.66 16.62
N ARG A 377 -1.11 4.94 15.61
CA ARG A 377 -2.01 5.50 14.58
C ARG A 377 -3.39 5.83 15.14
N LEU A 378 -3.89 4.99 16.05
CA LEU A 378 -5.13 5.25 16.78
C LEU A 378 -5.01 6.50 17.65
N GLN A 379 -3.95 6.61 18.46
CA GLN A 379 -3.70 7.77 19.32
C GLN A 379 -3.56 9.07 18.51
N PHE A 380 -2.94 9.02 17.33
CA PHE A 380 -2.88 10.16 16.41
C PHE A 380 -4.29 10.63 15.98
N LEU A 381 -5.19 9.71 15.62
CA LEU A 381 -6.55 10.07 15.24
C LEU A 381 -7.37 10.57 16.43
N GLU A 382 -7.25 9.94 17.60
CA GLU A 382 -7.93 10.37 18.82
C GLU A 382 -7.51 11.79 19.23
N GLY A 383 -6.21 12.12 19.12
CA GLY A 383 -5.70 13.48 19.33
C GLY A 383 -6.28 14.53 18.38
N LEU A 384 -6.91 14.10 17.26
CA LEU A 384 -7.59 14.97 16.29
C LEU A 384 -9.13 14.93 16.43
N GLY A 385 -9.65 14.31 17.49
CA GLY A 385 -11.07 14.28 17.83
C GLY A 385 -11.85 13.13 17.19
N PHE A 386 -11.18 12.06 16.76
CA PHE A 386 -11.86 10.85 16.32
C PHE A 386 -12.12 9.90 17.49
N GLN A 387 -13.26 9.22 17.47
CA GLN A 387 -13.49 8.00 18.23
C GLN A 387 -12.95 6.82 17.43
N CYS A 388 -11.95 6.12 17.94
CA CYS A 388 -11.25 5.08 17.21
C CYS A 388 -11.39 3.71 17.86
N ASN A 389 -11.41 2.67 17.02
CA ASN A 389 -11.40 1.28 17.46
C ASN A 389 -10.48 0.48 16.53
N LEU A 390 -9.72 -0.46 17.10
CA LEU A 390 -8.95 -1.44 16.35
C LEU A 390 -9.70 -2.77 16.32
N HIS A 391 -9.86 -3.34 15.14
CA HIS A 391 -10.57 -4.61 14.95
C HIS A 391 -9.75 -5.64 14.18
N PHE A 392 -9.78 -6.88 14.65
CA PHE A 392 -9.62 -8.04 13.78
C PHE A 392 -10.86 -8.13 12.87
N TYR A 393 -10.74 -7.66 11.62
CA TYR A 393 -11.87 -7.51 10.69
C TYR A 393 -12.13 -8.77 9.83
N VAL A 394 -11.16 -9.67 9.77
CA VAL A 394 -11.29 -10.99 9.15
C VAL A 394 -10.49 -12.03 9.95
N GLY A 395 -10.82 -13.31 9.79
CA GLY A 395 -10.04 -14.39 10.39
C GLY A 395 -8.62 -14.50 9.82
N SER A 396 -7.70 -15.06 10.61
CA SER A 396 -6.32 -15.30 10.21
C SER A 396 -6.18 -16.31 9.06
N ASP A 397 -7.20 -17.16 8.86
CA ASP A 397 -7.37 -18.05 7.72
C ASP A 397 -7.53 -17.27 6.40
N VAL A 398 -8.16 -16.09 6.47
CA VAL A 398 -8.32 -15.19 5.32
C VAL A 398 -7.06 -14.37 5.12
N SER A 399 -6.53 -13.74 6.17
CA SER A 399 -5.34 -12.90 6.10
C SER A 399 -4.60 -12.85 7.43
N LEU A 400 -3.27 -12.98 7.39
CA LEU A 400 -2.42 -12.68 8.56
C LEU A 400 -2.29 -11.16 8.82
N GLU A 401 -2.64 -10.36 7.81
CA GLU A 401 -2.82 -8.91 7.92
C GLU A 401 -4.33 -8.66 8.02
N ASN A 402 -4.88 -8.82 9.22
CA ASN A 402 -6.31 -8.81 9.50
C ASN A 402 -6.75 -7.78 10.54
N VAL A 403 -5.90 -6.80 10.86
CA VAL A 403 -6.27 -5.69 11.73
C VAL A 403 -6.60 -4.46 10.90
N CYS A 404 -7.66 -3.76 11.29
CA CYS A 404 -8.03 -2.46 10.75
C CYS A 404 -8.28 -1.46 11.88
N ILE A 405 -8.29 -0.18 11.54
CA ILE A 405 -8.82 0.90 12.37
C ILE A 405 -10.11 1.41 11.78
N VAL A 406 -11.10 1.61 12.65
CA VAL A 406 -12.31 2.38 12.36
C VAL A 406 -12.24 3.65 13.18
N GLY A 407 -12.16 4.80 12.50
CA GLY A 407 -12.20 6.12 13.12
C GLY A 407 -13.48 6.83 12.73
N ARG A 408 -14.21 7.39 13.70
CA ARG A 408 -15.40 8.22 13.45
C ARG A 408 -15.23 9.58 14.08
N ARG A 409 -15.67 10.61 13.39
CA ARG A 409 -15.78 11.95 13.97
C ARG A 409 -17.22 12.18 14.38
N THR A 410 -17.46 12.44 15.66
CA THR A 410 -18.78 12.86 16.13
C THR A 410 -19.00 14.31 15.72
N HIS A 411 -20.03 14.56 14.91
CA HIS A 411 -20.48 15.93 14.67
C HIS A 411 -21.05 16.49 15.98
N PRO A 412 -20.64 17.70 16.40
CA PRO A 412 -21.15 18.32 17.64
C PRO A 412 -22.67 18.54 17.63
N ASP A 413 -23.34 18.51 16.47
CA ASP A 413 -24.78 18.74 16.35
C ASP A 413 -25.66 17.48 16.52
N LYS A 414 -25.10 16.35 16.96
CA LYS A 414 -25.85 15.09 17.18
C LYS A 414 -25.40 14.33 18.44
N ALA A 415 -25.17 15.05 19.54
CA ALA A 415 -25.05 14.48 20.88
C ALA A 415 -26.37 14.64 21.64
#